data_AF-A0AAV9ILH5-F1
#
_entry.id   AF-A0AAV9ILH5-F1
#
_cell.length_a   1.000
_cell.length_b   1.000
_cell.length_c   1.000
_cell.angle_alpha   90.00
_cell.angle_beta   90.00
_cell.angle_gamma   90.00
#
_symmetry.space_group_name_H-M   'P 1'
#
loop_
_entity.id
_entity.type
_entity.pdbx_description
1 polymer ?
#
loop_
_entity_poly.entity_id
_entity_poly.type
_entity_poly.pdbx_seq_one_letter_code
_entity_poly.pdbx_strand_id
1 'polypeptide(L)' 'MGKSCKGLFDELVRCLSNSECVKNHPDKKTALKDCAKSNGNDVSDYCKGVKDSYYKCRRAAFDMRKRISGVPGY' A
#
# COMPACT_ATOMS: atom_id res chain seq x y z
N MET A 1 11.45 -8.60 0.77
CA MET A 1 9.99 -8.75 0.98
C MET A 1 9.59 -10.13 0.47
N GLY A 2 8.75 -10.87 1.21
CA GLY A 2 8.16 -12.10 0.69
C GLY A 2 7.32 -11.80 -0.55
N LYS A 3 7.28 -12.72 -1.52
CA LYS A 3 6.61 -12.53 -2.82
C LYS A 3 5.10 -12.22 -2.67
N SER A 4 4.49 -12.59 -1.54
CA SER A 4 3.03 -12.60 -1.30
C SER A 4 2.33 -11.24 -1.28
N CYS A 5 3.04 -10.12 -1.10
CA CYS A 5 2.42 -8.78 -1.10
C CYS A 5 2.87 -7.91 -2.28
N LYS A 6 3.55 -8.50 -3.27
CA LYS A 6 4.11 -7.75 -4.40
C LYS A 6 3.02 -7.20 -5.32
N GLY A 7 1.98 -7.98 -5.63
CA GLY A 7 0.85 -7.52 -6.44
C GLY A 7 0.15 -6.30 -5.82
N LEU A 8 -0.20 -6.40 -4.53
CA LEU A 8 -0.77 -5.28 -3.77
C LEU A 8 0.15 -4.05 -3.72
N PHE A 9 1.46 -4.25 -3.69
CA PHE A 9 2.41 -3.14 -3.72
C PHE A 9 2.41 -2.44 -5.09
N ASP A 10 2.47 -3.19 -6.18
CA ASP A 10 2.46 -2.65 -7.53
C ASP A 10 1.13 -1.92 -7.81
N GLU A 11 0.01 -2.46 -7.34
CA GLU A 11 -1.31 -1.83 -7.43
C GLU A 11 -1.40 -0.56 -6.58
N LEU A 12 -0.83 -0.56 -5.37
CA LEU A 12 -0.75 0.62 -4.50
C LEU A 12 0.07 1.74 -5.16
N VAL A 13 1.23 1.41 -5.74
CA VAL A 13 2.06 2.38 -6.46
C VAL A 13 1.29 2.94 -7.65
N ARG A 14 0.64 2.08 -8.44
CA ARG A 14 -0.16 2.51 -9.60
C ARG A 14 -1.31 3.44 -9.21
N CYS A 15 -2.02 3.15 -8.12
CA CYS A 15 -3.13 4.01 -7.69
C CYS A 15 -2.64 5.35 -7.12
N LEU A 16 -1.55 5.35 -6.34
CA LEU A 16 -0.97 6.57 -5.79
C LEU A 16 -0.33 7.45 -6.87
N SER A 17 0.34 6.89 -7.88
CA SER A 17 0.91 7.68 -8.98
C SER A 17 -0.15 8.46 -9.77
N ASN A 18 -1.39 7.99 -9.77
CA ASN A 18 -2.50 8.67 -10.44
C ASN A 18 -3.20 9.71 -9.54
N SER A 19 -3.00 9.66 -8.22
CA SER A 19 -3.67 10.55 -7.27
C SER A 19 -3.08 11.96 -7.26
N GLU A 20 -3.90 12.93 -6.86
CA GLU A 20 -3.49 14.33 -6.75
C GLU A 20 -2.44 14.51 -5.66
N CYS A 21 -2.48 13.68 -4.61
CA CYS A 21 -1.49 13.70 -3.55
C CYS A 21 -0.04 13.57 -4.08
N VAL A 22 0.23 12.63 -5.00
CA VAL A 22 1.59 12.43 -5.53
C VAL A 22 1.95 13.50 -6.56
N LYS A 23 0.97 13.95 -7.35
CA LYS A 23 1.18 14.96 -8.40
C LYS A 23 1.48 16.35 -7.82
N ASN A 24 0.84 16.69 -6.70
CA ASN A 24 0.97 18.00 -6.04
C ASN A 24 2.03 18.01 -4.92
N HIS A 25 2.73 16.89 -4.70
CA HIS A 25 3.72 16.80 -3.64
C HIS A 25 4.99 17.60 -3.98
N PRO A 26 5.58 18.36 -3.04
CA PRO A 26 6.80 19.14 -3.27
C PRO A 26 8.00 18.24 -3.64
N ASP A 27 8.12 17.08 -2.99
CA ASP A 27 9.21 16.14 -3.19
C ASP A 27 8.73 14.86 -3.86
N LYS A 28 9.04 14.67 -5.15
CA LYS A 28 8.64 13.46 -5.91
C LYS A 28 9.24 12.17 -5.34
N LYS A 29 10.39 12.25 -4.68
CA LYS A 29 11.07 11.08 -4.07
C LYS A 29 10.36 10.58 -2.82
N THR A 30 9.78 11.47 -2.02
CA THR A 30 9.05 11.09 -0.79
C THR A 30 7.54 11.06 -0.99
N ALA A 31 7.02 11.65 -2.07
CA ALA A 31 5.60 11.73 -2.42
C ALA A 31 4.86 10.40 -2.25
N LEU A 32 5.36 9.30 -2.84
CA LEU A 32 4.74 7.98 -2.70
C LEU A 32 4.67 7.52 -1.24
N LYS A 33 5.72 7.76 -0.46
CA LYS A 33 5.81 7.34 0.94
C LYS A 33 4.91 8.20 1.83
N ASP A 34 4.85 9.50 1.57
CA ASP A 34 4.06 10.45 2.35
C ASP A 34 2.57 10.29 2.02
N CYS A 35 2.22 10.14 0.75
CA CYS A 35 0.85 9.85 0.31
C CYS A 35 0.36 8.46 0.75
N ALA A 36 1.24 7.45 0.81
CA ALA A 36 0.89 6.15 1.38
C ALA A 36 0.62 6.24 2.90
N LYS A 37 1.28 7.14 3.61
CA LYS A 37 1.03 7.35 5.05
C LYS A 37 -0.19 8.23 5.31
N SER A 38 -0.47 9.17 4.42
CA SER A 38 -1.56 10.11 4.59
C SER A 38 -2.92 9.42 4.41
N ASN A 39 -3.89 9.76 5.27
CA ASN A 39 -5.30 9.37 5.15
C ASN A 39 -6.13 10.45 4.47
N GLY A 40 -5.48 11.40 3.78
CA GLY A 40 -6.12 12.55 3.15
C GLY A 40 -7.20 12.18 2.14
N ASN A 41 -8.11 13.13 1.90
CA ASN A 41 -9.19 13.02 0.91
C ASN A 41 -8.68 13.03 -0.54
N ASP A 42 -7.41 13.35 -0.77
CA ASP A 42 -6.75 13.42 -2.08
C ASP A 42 -6.48 12.04 -2.72
N VAL A 43 -6.92 10.96 -2.07
CA VAL A 43 -6.75 9.58 -2.52
C VAL A 43 -8.13 8.94 -2.68
N SER A 44 -8.41 8.44 -3.89
CA SER A 44 -9.66 7.73 -4.21
C SER A 44 -9.93 6.57 -3.24
N ASP A 45 -11.20 6.29 -2.94
CA ASP A 45 -11.60 5.23 -2.02
C ASP A 45 -11.10 3.84 -2.44
N TYR A 46 -10.98 3.59 -3.74
CA TYR A 46 -10.33 2.38 -4.25
C TYR A 46 -8.88 2.24 -3.76
N CYS A 47 -8.11 3.32 -3.86
CA CYS A 47 -6.71 3.32 -3.45
C CYS A 47 -6.56 3.22 -1.92
N LYS A 48 -7.54 3.74 -1.15
CA LYS A 48 -7.63 3.48 0.31
C LYS A 48 -7.84 1.99 0.61
N GLY A 49 -8.68 1.30 -0.18
CA GLY A 49 -8.89 -0.15 -0.06
C GLY A 49 -7.62 -0.96 -0.37
N VAL A 50 -6.94 -0.66 -1.48
CA VAL A 50 -5.67 -1.31 -1.85
C VAL A 50 -4.60 -1.07 -0.77
N LYS A 51 -4.55 0.15 -0.23
CA LYS A 51 -3.66 0.52 0.87
C LYS A 51 -3.90 -0.32 2.12
N ASP A 52 -5.15 -0.44 2.55
CA ASP A 52 -5.52 -1.26 3.72
C ASP A 52 -5.16 -2.73 3.53
N SER A 53 -5.45 -3.29 2.35
CA SER A 53 -5.08 -4.65 1.96
C SER A 53 -3.56 -4.86 1.99
N TYR A 54 -2.78 -3.92 1.44
CA TYR A 54 -1.32 -3.95 1.48
C TYR A 54 -0.79 -3.94 2.92
N TYR A 55 -1.30 -3.04 3.77
CA TYR A 55 -0.89 -2.98 5.18
C TYR A 55 -1.24 -4.24 5.95
N LYS A 56 -2.42 -4.82 5.71
CA LYS A 56 -2.83 -6.11 6.28
C LYS A 56 -1.92 -7.24 5.81
N CYS A 57 -1.61 -7.32 4.51
CA CYS A 57 -0.69 -8.32 3.96
C CYS A 57 0.71 -8.19 4.59
N ARG A 58 1.24 -6.96 4.63
CA ARG A 58 2.56 -6.69 5.19
C ARG A 58 2.63 -6.97 6.69
N ARG A 59 1.57 -6.65 7.44
CA ARG A 59 1.47 -6.98 8.88
C ARG A 59 1.38 -8.49 9.10
N ALA A 60 0.60 -9.19 8.29
CA ALA A 60 0.46 -10.64 8.37
C ALA A 60 1.78 -11.38 8.08
N ALA A 61 2.68 -10.81 7.27
CA ALA A 61 4.02 -11.36 7.04
C ALA A 61 4.91 -11.35 8.31
N PHE A 62 4.63 -10.48 9.27
CA PHE A 62 5.33 -10.43 10.57
C PHE A 62 4.51 -11.04 11.72
N ASP A 63 3.27 -11.45 11.44
CA ASP A 63 2.40 -12.08 12.43
C ASP A 63 2.79 -13.55 12.60
N MET A 64 3.45 -13.86 13.72
CA MET A 64 3.89 -15.21 14.05
C MET A 64 2.74 -16.21 14.13
N ARG A 65 1.50 -15.75 14.39
CA ARG A 65 0.30 -16.61 14.40
C ARG A 65 -0.07 -17.10 13.01
N LYS A 66 0.20 -16.30 11.98
CA LYS A 66 -0.09 -16.64 10.58
C LYS A 66 1.07 -17.34 9.88
N ARG A 67 2.20 -17.54 10.56
CA ARG A 67 3.38 -18.24 10.03
C ARG A 67 3.09 -19.69 9.64
N ILE A 68 2.20 -20.37 10.37
CA ILE A 68 1.85 -21.78 10.15
C ILE A 68 0.84 -21.94 9.01
N SER A 69 -0.20 -21.10 8.98
CA SER A 69 -1.27 -21.16 7.98
C SER A 69 -0.93 -20.48 6.65
N GLY A 70 0.17 -19.72 6.61
CA GLY A 70 0.55 -18.90 5.47
C GLY A 70 -0.25 -17.60 5.38
N VAL A 71 0.30 -16.62 4.67
CA VAL A 71 -0.41 -15.39 4.34
C VAL A 71 -1.28 -15.70 3.11
N PRO A 72 -2.61 -15.45 3.14
CA PRO A 72 -3.43 -15.61 1.94
C PRO A 72 -2.84 -14.77 0.82
N GLY A 73 -2.57 -15.41 -0.32
CA GLY A 73 -1.94 -14.76 -1.47
C GLY A 73 -2.87 -13.73 -2.10
N TYR A 74 -2.30 -12.58 -2.44
CA TYR A 74 -2.91 -11.54 -3.28
C TYR A 74 -2.04 -11.35 -4.51
#